data_AF-A0A950IKB5-F1
#
_entry.id   AF-A0A950IKB5-F1
#
_cell.length_a   1.000
_cell.length_b   1.000
_cell.length_c   1.000
_cell.angle_alpha   90.00
_cell.angle_beta   90.00
_cell.angle_gamma   90.00
#
_symmetry.space_group_name_H-M   'P 1'
#
loop_
_entity.id
_entity.type
_entity.pdbx_description
1 polymer ?
#
loop_
_entity_poly.entity_id
_entity_poly.type
_entity_poly.pdbx_seq_one_letter_code
_entity_poly.pdbx_strand_id
1 'polypeptide(L)' 'NAYTNALVPVIVPQAVADELMGARHIAIDVVNETLRADGGPAIAFTLDPLRKQFVLGGGFLKYLAAKIPAVRAWEAAR' A
#
# COMPACT_ATOMS: atom_id res chain seq x y z
N ASN A 1 -0.46 -8.76 9.21
CA ASN A 1 -1.38 -9.67 8.50
C ASN A 1 -2.23 -9.00 7.42
N ALA A 2 -2.61 -7.71 7.49
CA ALA A 2 -3.43 -7.09 6.44
C ALA A 2 -2.73 -7.10 5.05
N TYR A 3 -1.52 -6.53 4.96
CA TYR A 3 -0.77 -6.42 3.71
C TYR A 3 -0.41 -7.76 3.05
N THR A 4 -0.20 -8.81 3.86
CA THR A 4 0.07 -10.16 3.35
C THR A 4 -1.16 -10.80 2.70
N ASN A 5 -2.36 -10.29 3.00
CA ASN A 5 -3.63 -10.74 2.45
C ASN A 5 -4.24 -9.71 1.48
N ALA A 6 -3.40 -8.92 0.79
CA ALA A 6 -3.81 -7.89 -0.17
C ALA A 6 -4.75 -6.81 0.41
N LEU A 7 -4.71 -6.60 1.73
CA LEU A 7 -5.48 -5.58 2.43
C LEU A 7 -4.58 -4.40 2.77
N VAL A 8 -4.95 -3.20 2.33
CA VAL A 8 -4.19 -1.96 2.53
C VAL A 8 -4.82 -1.15 3.66
N PRO A 9 -4.31 -1.22 4.91
CA PRO A 9 -4.79 -0.37 5.98
C PRO A 9 -4.30 1.06 5.78
N VAL A 10 -5.25 1.95 5.52
CA VAL A 10 -5.03 3.40 5.47
C VAL A 10 -5.37 3.98 6.84
N ILE A 11 -4.40 4.63 7.47
CA ILE A 11 -4.56 5.25 8.78
C ILE A 11 -4.83 6.74 8.56
N VAL A 12 -5.93 7.23 9.15
CA VAL A 12 -6.33 8.64 9.12
C VAL A 12 -6.81 9.08 10.50
N PRO A 13 -6.85 10.40 10.78
CA PRO A 13 -7.49 10.92 11.99
C PRO A 13 -8.95 10.48 12.10
N GLN A 14 -9.45 10.31 13.33
CA GLN A 14 -10.83 9.88 13.60
C GLN A 14 -11.87 10.74 12.88
N ALA A 15 -11.75 12.07 12.95
CA ALA A 15 -12.67 12.99 12.29
C ALA A 15 -12.75 12.75 10.76
N VAL A 16 -11.61 12.46 10.14
CA VAL A 16 -11.57 12.10 8.71
C VAL A 16 -12.25 10.76 8.48
N ALA A 17 -12.01 9.75 9.32
CA ALA A 17 -12.69 8.46 9.19
C ALA A 17 -14.23 8.61 9.30
N ASP A 18 -14.69 9.45 10.22
CA ASP A 18 -16.12 9.72 10.40
C ASP A 18 -16.75 10.38 9.16
N GLU A 19 -16.06 11.35 8.53
CA GLU A 19 -16.46 11.94 7.25
C GLU A 19 -16.50 10.89 6.12
N LEU A 20 -15.47 10.04 6.04
CA LEU A 20 -15.37 9.01 5.02
C LEU A 20 -16.46 7.92 5.14
N MET A 21 -16.92 7.61 6.35
CA MET A 21 -18.01 6.65 6.55
C MET A 21 -19.35 7.09 5.92
N GLY A 22 -19.53 8.41 5.72
CA GLY A 22 -20.69 8.96 5.03
C GLY A 22 -20.56 9.02 3.50
N ALA A 23 -19.37 8.76 2.95
CA ALA A 23 -19.10 8.88 1.53
C ALA A 23 -19.75 7.73 0.73
N ARG A 24 -20.23 8.03 -0.48
CA ARG A 24 -20.75 7.00 -1.38
C ARG A 24 -19.63 6.25 -2.09
N HIS A 25 -18.59 6.98 -2.48
CA HIS A 25 -17.42 6.44 -3.16
C HIS A 25 -16.15 7.02 -2.56
N ILE A 26 -15.15 6.15 -2.40
CA ILE A 26 -13.81 6.54 -1.98
C ILE A 26 -12.83 6.04 -3.04
N ALA A 27 -12.08 6.96 -3.63
CA ALA A 27 -10.96 6.65 -4.50
C ALA A 27 -9.66 6.72 -3.68
N ILE A 28 -8.83 5.69 -3.76
CA ILE A 28 -7.54 5.63 -3.07
C ILE A 28 -6.44 5.54 -4.13
N ASP A 29 -5.56 6.53 -4.13
CA ASP A 29 -4.33 6.54 -4.90
C ASP A 29 -3.18 6.08 -4.00
N VAL A 30 -2.79 4.82 -4.17
CA VAL A 30 -1.70 4.19 -3.41
C VAL A 30 -0.34 4.75 -3.81
N VAL A 31 -0.17 5.19 -5.07
CA VAL A 31 1.12 5.69 -5.57
C VAL A 31 1.44 7.03 -4.91
N ASN A 32 0.46 7.94 -4.91
CA ASN A 32 0.58 9.28 -4.34
C ASN A 32 0.20 9.35 -2.86
N GLU A 33 -0.29 8.25 -2.27
CA GLU A 33 -0.74 8.16 -0.88
C GLU A 33 -1.81 9.21 -0.55
N THR A 34 -2.80 9.31 -1.43
CA THR A 34 -3.94 10.21 -1.25
C THR A 34 -5.25 9.46 -1.43
N LEU A 35 -6.30 9.91 -0.75
CA LEU A 35 -7.66 9.43 -0.95
C LEU A 35 -8.61 10.60 -1.20
N ARG A 36 -9.72 10.33 -1.88
CA ARG A 36 -10.78 11.30 -2.16
C ARG A 36 -12.15 10.65 -1.94
N ALA A 37 -13.00 11.29 -1.15
CA ALA A 37 -14.41 10.93 -1.03
C ALA A 37 -15.25 11.72 -2.03
N ASP A 38 -16.09 11.04 -2.81
CA ASP A 38 -17.09 11.63 -3.71
C ASP A 38 -16.57 12.77 -4.62
N GLY A 39 -15.32 12.64 -5.09
CA GLY A 39 -14.67 13.65 -5.94
C GLY A 39 -14.17 14.91 -5.21
N GLY A 40 -14.27 14.92 -3.89
CA GLY A 40 -13.82 15.99 -3.01
C GLY A 40 -12.29 16.19 -2.95
N PRO A 41 -11.82 17.00 -1.98
CA PRO A 41 -10.41 17.29 -1.83
C PRO A 41 -9.59 16.02 -1.53
N ALA A 42 -8.32 16.04 -1.96
CA ALA A 42 -7.39 14.98 -1.63
C ALA A 42 -6.99 15.04 -0.16
N ILE A 43 -7.07 13.90 0.51
CA ILE A 43 -6.62 13.70 1.87
C ILE A 43 -5.36 12.83 1.82
N ALA A 44 -4.26 13.33 2.37
CA ALA A 44 -3.01 12.58 2.42
C ALA A 44 -3.05 11.51 3.51
N PHE A 45 -2.38 10.40 3.25
CA PHE A 45 -2.05 9.38 4.25
C PHE A 45 -0.61 8.93 4.03
N THR A 46 -0.13 8.01 4.86
CA THR A 46 1.19 7.40 4.67
C THR A 46 1.07 5.90 4.84
N LEU A 47 1.74 5.16 3.96
CA LEU A 47 1.95 3.73 4.09
C LEU A 47 3.39 3.47 4.49
N ASP A 48 3.59 2.34 5.15
CA ASP A 48 4.94 1.81 5.32
C ASP A 48 5.58 1.58 3.93
N PRO A 49 6.80 2.09 3.67
CA PRO A 49 7.40 2.06 2.34
C PRO A 49 7.58 0.65 1.78
N LEU A 50 7.98 -0.31 2.62
CA LEU A 50 8.19 -1.69 2.20
C LEU A 50 6.85 -2.36 1.86
N ARG A 51 5.84 -2.14 2.69
CA ARG A 51 4.49 -2.67 2.46
C ARG A 51 3.83 -2.03 1.23
N LYS A 52 4.06 -0.73 0.97
CA LYS A 52 3.65 -0.05 -0.27
C LYS A 52 4.24 -0.73 -1.50
N GLN A 53 5.52 -1.11 -1.46
CA GLN A 53 6.13 -1.89 -2.54
C GLN A 53 5.45 -3.24 -2.75
N PHE A 54 5.00 -3.92 -1.69
CA PHE A 54 4.26 -5.18 -1.85
C PHE A 54 2.92 -4.95 -2.53
N VAL A 55 2.20 -3.89 -2.17
CA VAL A 55 0.91 -3.56 -2.81
C VAL A 55 1.10 -3.27 -4.30
N LEU A 56 2.06 -2.40 -4.64
CA LEU A 56 2.31 -2.01 -6.02
C LEU A 56 2.98 -3.11 -6.86
N GLY A 57 3.81 -3.95 -6.22
CA GLY A 57 4.58 -5.03 -6.86
C GLY A 57 3.83 -6.36 -7.01
N GLY A 58 2.55 -6.42 -6.64
CA GLY A 58 1.72 -7.62 -6.78
C GLY A 58 1.90 -8.67 -5.67
N GLY A 59 2.26 -8.22 -4.47
CA GLY A 59 2.25 -8.99 -3.23
C GLY A 59 3.63 -9.34 -2.69
N PHE A 60 3.64 -9.77 -1.42
CA PHE A 60 4.86 -10.15 -0.70
C PHE A 60 5.63 -11.29 -1.37
N LEU A 61 4.94 -12.33 -1.84
CA LEU A 61 5.61 -13.47 -2.49
C LEU A 61 6.26 -13.08 -3.83
N LYS A 62 5.64 -12.20 -4.62
CA LYS A 62 6.26 -11.67 -5.85
C LYS A 62 7.50 -10.84 -5.52
N TYR A 63 7.42 -10.02 -4.47
CA TYR A 63 8.58 -9.27 -3.99
C TYR A 63 9.75 -10.19 -3.59
N LEU A 64 9.48 -11.26 -2.83
CA LEU A 64 10.51 -12.24 -2.46
C LEU A 64 11.09 -12.96 -3.68
N ALA A 65 10.24 -13.38 -4.61
CA ALA A 65 10.67 -14.04 -5.84
C ALA A 65 11.63 -13.16 -6.66
N ALA A 66 11.38 -11.85 -6.69
CA ALA A 66 12.26 -10.89 -7.36
C ALA A 66 13.67 -10.78 -6.73
N LYS A 67 13.87 -11.27 -5.50
CA LYS A 67 15.19 -11.29 -4.83
C LYS A 67 16.00 -12.56 -5.12
N ILE A 68 15.37 -13.62 -5.63
CA ILE A 68 16.03 -14.91 -5.93
C ILE A 68 17.28 -14.74 -6.82
N PRO A 69 17.26 -13.94 -7.91
CA PRO A 69 18.45 -13.79 -8.75
C PRO A 69 19.63 -13.17 -8.00
N ALA A 70 19.38 -12.18 -7.14
CA ALA A 70 20.42 -11.51 -6.36
C ALA A 70 21.05 -12.46 -5.33
N VAL A 71 20.22 -13.27 -4.66
CA VAL A 71 20.70 -14.30 -3.71
C VAL A 71 21.59 -15.32 -4.42
N ARG A 72 21.15 -15.84 -5.57
CA ARG A 72 21.95 -16.80 -6.37
C ARG A 72 23.27 -16.20 -6.84
N ALA A 73 23.28 -14.93 -7.25
CA ALA A 73 24.51 -14.26 -7.65
C ALA A 73 25.50 -14.12 -6.49
N TRP A 74 25.01 -13.81 -5.29
CA TRP A 74 25.84 -13.74 -4.09
C TRP A 74 26.38 -15.12 -3.68
N GLU A 75 25.57 -16.17 -3.75
CA GLU A 75 26.01 -17.54 -3.45
C GLU A 75 27.10 -18.03 -4.40
N ALA A 76 27.01 -17.68 -5.69
CA ALA A 76 28.01 -18.07 -6.70
C ALA A 76 29.34 -17.29 -6.60
N ALA A 77 29.35 -16.14 -5.92
CA ALA A 77 30.53 -15.31 -5.71
C ALA A 77 31.31 -15.67 -4.43
N ARG A 78 30.85 -16.69 -3.70
CA ARG A 78 31.42 -17.16 -2.44
C ARG A 78 32.04 -18.54 -2.62
#